data_AF-A0A2H9P7X1-F1
#
_entry.id   AF-A0A2H9P7X1-F1
#
_cell.length_a   1.000
_cell.length_b   1.000
_cell.length_c   1.000
_cell.angle_alpha   90.00
_cell.angle_beta   90.00
_cell.angle_gamma   90.00
#
_symmetry.space_group_name_H-M   'P 1'
#
loop_
_entity.id
_entity.type
_entity.pdbx_description
1 polymer ?
#
loop_
_entity_poly.entity_id
_entity_poly.type
_entity_poly.pdbx_seq_one_letter_code
_entity_poly.pdbx_strand_id
1 'polypeptide(L)'
;MKLSMQEIGLLNLLESATGAQGRDAVAVGEKLVFVVNEGQLGRAIGKGGEGLRRLEARVGKQVEVVEYAEGAEKFARNLFA
;
A
#
# COMPACT_ATOMS: atom_id res chain seq x y z
N MET A 1 6.23 3.95 -17.66
CA MET A 1 5.53 4.49 -16.48
C MET A 1 6.39 5.60 -15.91
N LYS A 2 5.84 6.81 -15.71
CA LYS A 2 6.57 7.96 -15.17
C LYS A 2 5.99 8.23 -13.78
N LEU A 3 6.74 7.90 -12.73
CA LEU A 3 6.33 8.13 -11.35
C LEU A 3 6.41 9.63 -11.03
N SER A 4 5.36 10.17 -10.45
CA SER A 4 5.37 11.54 -9.92
C SER A 4 6.22 11.61 -8.64
N MET A 5 6.77 12.79 -8.33
CA MET A 5 7.53 13.00 -7.08
C MET A 5 6.68 12.70 -5.84
N GLN A 6 5.37 12.89 -5.93
CA GLN A 6 4.42 12.59 -4.86
C GLN A 6 4.27 11.08 -4.65
N GLU A 7 4.06 10.31 -5.72
CA GLU A 7 3.99 8.85 -5.67
C GLU A 7 5.28 8.25 -5.10
N ILE A 8 6.46 8.73 -5.55
CA ILE A 8 7.75 8.29 -5.00
C ILE A 8 7.83 8.54 -3.49
N GLY A 9 7.40 9.72 -3.03
CA GLY A 9 7.34 10.05 -1.61
C GLY A 9 6.44 9.11 -0.82
N LEU A 10 5.27 8.79 -1.35
CA LEU A 10 4.32 7.85 -0.73
C LEU A 10 4.91 6.43 -0.65
N LEU A 11 5.52 5.94 -1.72
CA LEU A 11 6.15 4.61 -1.74
C LEU A 11 7.29 4.52 -0.72
N ASN A 12 8.12 5.56 -0.61
CA ASN A 12 9.18 5.64 0.39
C ASN A 12 8.62 5.66 1.83
N LEU A 13 7.50 6.35 2.06
CA LEU A 13 6.82 6.36 3.35
C LEU A 13 6.30 4.97 3.73
N LEU A 14 5.70 4.26 2.78
CA LEU A 14 5.24 2.88 2.97
C LEU A 14 6.42 1.97 3.33
N GLU A 15 7.50 1.99 2.55
CA GLU A 15 8.67 1.14 2.79
C GLU A 15 9.32 1.47 4.15
N SER A 16 9.45 2.75 4.49
CA SER A 16 10.01 3.17 5.78
C SER A 16 9.12 2.79 6.98
N ALA A 17 7.79 2.86 6.85
CA ALA A 17 6.88 2.59 7.96
C ALA A 17 6.65 1.10 8.21
N THR A 18 6.72 0.29 7.14
CA THR A 18 6.24 -1.09 7.13
C THR A 18 7.32 -2.11 6.75
N GLY A 19 8.38 -1.68 6.05
CA GLY A 19 9.39 -2.54 5.44
C GLY A 19 8.91 -3.28 4.19
N ALA A 20 7.66 -3.09 3.77
CA ALA A 20 7.12 -3.69 2.55
C ALA A 20 7.54 -2.88 1.31
N GLN A 21 7.81 -3.59 0.21
CA GLN A 21 8.07 -2.96 -1.09
C GLN A 21 6.76 -2.65 -1.81
N GLY A 22 6.54 -1.37 -2.08
CA GLY A 22 5.40 -0.85 -2.85
C GLY A 22 5.67 -0.80 -4.35
N ARG A 23 4.62 -0.99 -5.14
CA ARG A 23 4.60 -0.82 -6.60
C ARG A 23 3.93 0.48 -7.02
N ASP A 24 2.84 0.82 -6.34
CA ASP A 24 2.02 1.96 -6.70
C ASP A 24 1.27 2.51 -5.47
N ALA A 25 0.84 3.77 -5.56
CA ALA A 25 0.05 4.45 -4.56
C ALA A 25 -1.00 5.35 -5.24
N VAL A 26 -2.27 5.08 -4.97
CA VAL A 26 -3.40 5.76 -5.60
C VAL A 26 -4.26 6.43 -4.55
N ALA A 27 -4.62 7.69 -4.77
CA ALA A 27 -5.63 8.37 -3.96
C ALA A 27 -7.04 8.01 -4.45
N VAL A 28 -7.87 7.49 -3.55
CA VAL A 28 -9.27 7.13 -3.82
C VAL A 28 -10.16 7.87 -2.82
N GLY A 29 -10.69 9.02 -3.24
CA GLY A 29 -11.39 9.94 -2.35
C GLY A 29 -10.46 10.43 -1.23
N GLU A 30 -10.85 10.18 0.02
CA GLU A 30 -10.09 10.57 1.22
C GLU A 30 -9.03 9.52 1.65
N LYS A 31 -8.97 8.38 0.96
CA LYS A 31 -8.06 7.27 1.31
C LYS A 31 -6.86 7.20 0.37
N LEU A 32 -5.78 6.60 0.86
CA LEU A 32 -4.64 6.17 0.05
C LEU A 32 -4.63 4.65 -0.04
N VAL A 33 -4.61 4.13 -1.27
CA VAL A 33 -4.49 2.70 -1.55
C VAL A 33 -3.08 2.44 -2.05
N PHE A 34 -2.34 1.58 -1.35
CA PHE A 34 -1.02 1.16 -1.76
C PHE A 34 -1.05 -0.24 -2.33
N VAL A 35 -0.40 -0.42 -3.47
CA VAL A 35 -0.18 -1.74 -4.07
C VAL A 35 1.21 -2.21 -3.67
N VAL A 36 1.31 -3.35 -3.00
CA VAL A 36 2.60 -3.97 -2.63
C VAL A 36 2.92 -5.18 -3.50
N ASN A 37 4.19 -5.58 -3.52
CA ASN A 37 4.60 -6.83 -4.19
C ASN A 37 3.88 -8.06 -3.61
N GLU A 38 3.75 -9.11 -4.40
CA GLU A 38 3.27 -10.41 -3.93
C GLU A 38 4.12 -10.92 -2.74
N GLY A 39 3.46 -11.42 -1.70
CA GLY A 39 4.06 -11.83 -0.44
C GLY A 39 4.39 -10.69 0.52
N GLN A 40 4.18 -9.43 0.17
CA GLN A 40 4.48 -8.29 1.05
C GLN A 40 3.30 -7.82 1.90
N LEU A 41 2.07 -8.28 1.64
CA LEU A 41 0.89 -7.78 2.36
C LEU A 41 0.99 -7.99 3.88
N GLY A 42 1.38 -9.19 4.31
CA GLY A 42 1.55 -9.48 5.74
C GLY A 42 2.60 -8.61 6.41
N ARG A 43 3.68 -8.28 5.68
CA ARG A 43 4.72 -7.35 6.14
C ARG A 43 4.20 -5.92 6.25
N ALA A 44 3.44 -5.48 5.25
CA ALA A 44 2.82 -4.17 5.23
C ALA A 44 1.87 -3.95 6.42
N ILE A 45 1.08 -4.98 6.74
CA ILE A 45 0.17 -4.97 7.90
C ILE A 45 0.96 -4.98 9.22
N GLY A 46 1.98 -5.83 9.33
CA GLY A 46 2.74 -6.02 10.56
C GLY A 46 1.93 -6.71 11.68
N LYS A 47 2.57 -7.01 12.82
CA LYS A 47 1.92 -7.74 13.91
C LYS A 47 0.76 -6.93 14.49
N GLY A 48 -0.45 -7.47 14.40
CA GLY A 48 -1.67 -6.79 14.87
C GLY A 48 -1.96 -5.47 14.15
N GLY A 49 -1.52 -5.29 12.90
CA GLY A 49 -1.80 -4.08 12.11
C GLY A 49 -0.93 -2.87 12.45
N GLU A 50 0.20 -3.06 13.14
CA GLU A 50 1.07 -1.95 13.54
C GLU A 50 1.70 -1.19 12.36
N GLY A 51 1.95 -1.87 11.23
CA GLY A 51 2.55 -1.26 10.04
C GLY A 51 1.58 -0.27 9.39
N LEU A 52 0.31 -0.68 9.24
CA LEU A 52 -0.77 0.18 8.77
C LEU A 52 -0.94 1.41 9.67
N ARG A 53 -1.04 1.22 11.00
CA ARG A 53 -1.20 2.34 11.93
C ARG A 53 -0.04 3.34 11.87
N ARG A 54 1.20 2.87 11.74
CA ARG A 54 2.37 3.74 11.56
C ARG A 54 2.32 4.51 10.24
N LEU A 55 1.88 3.85 9.18
CA LEU A 55 1.74 4.47 7.87
C LEU A 55 0.66 5.55 7.93
N GLU A 56 -0.55 5.23 8.39
CA GLU A 56 -1.66 6.19 8.56
C GLU A 56 -1.24 7.42 9.37
N ALA A 57 -0.53 7.23 10.49
CA ALA A 57 -0.04 8.33 11.30
C ALA A 57 0.94 9.27 10.56
N ARG A 58 1.72 8.73 9.61
CA ARG A 58 2.68 9.51 8.80
C ARG A 58 2.02 10.21 7.62
N VAL A 59 1.04 9.58 6.97
CA VAL A 59 0.34 10.19 5.82
C VAL A 59 -0.82 11.09 6.24
N GLY A 60 -1.33 10.93 7.46
CA GLY A 60 -2.46 11.71 7.98
C GLY A 60 -3.79 11.40 7.28
N LYS A 61 -3.89 10.24 6.63
CA LYS A 61 -5.07 9.75 5.90
C LYS A 61 -5.30 8.28 6.23
N GLN A 62 -6.52 7.81 6.00
CA GLN A 62 -6.81 6.38 6.06
C GLN A 62 -6.06 5.66 4.93
N VAL A 63 -5.49 4.50 5.26
CA VAL A 63 -4.66 3.74 4.33
C VAL A 63 -5.20 2.32 4.15
N GLU A 64 -5.29 1.90 2.89
CA GLU A 64 -5.51 0.51 2.51
C GLU A 64 -4.28 -0.01 1.78
N VAL A 65 -3.96 -1.29 1.99
CA VAL A 65 -2.84 -1.95 1.31
C VAL A 65 -3.38 -3.21 0.65
N VAL A 66 -3.09 -3.35 -0.64
CA VAL A 66 -3.49 -4.50 -1.45
C VAL A 66 -2.27 -5.17 -2.04
N GLU A 67 -2.33 -6.49 -2.13
CA GLU A 67 -1.28 -7.27 -2.76
C GLU A 67 -1.44 -7.30 -4.27
N TYR A 68 -0.37 -6.98 -5.00
CA TYR A 68 -0.35 -7.22 -6.43
C TYR A 68 -0.42 -8.71 -6.72
N ALA A 69 -1.26 -9.07 -7.67
CA ALA A 69 -1.32 -10.41 -8.24
C ALA A 69 -1.32 -10.32 -9.77
N GLU A 70 -0.57 -11.18 -10.45
CA GLU A 70 -0.66 -11.25 -11.91
C GLU A 70 -2.05 -11.74 -12.34
N GLY A 71 -2.66 -11.00 -13.29
CA GLY A 71 -4.02 -11.24 -13.79
C GLY A 71 -5.07 -10.36 -13.10
N ALA A 72 -5.78 -9.55 -13.90
CA ALA A 72 -6.83 -8.63 -13.41
C ALA A 72 -7.92 -9.33 -12.57
N GLU A 73 -8.18 -10.62 -12.83
CA GLU A 73 -9.11 -11.46 -12.04
C GLU A 73 -8.67 -11.66 -10.58
N LYS A 74 -7.36 -11.83 -10.35
CA LYS A 74 -6.81 -12.12 -9.02
C LYS A 74 -6.72 -10.83 -8.20
N PHE A 75 -6.41 -9.70 -8.85
CA PHE A 75 -6.48 -8.37 -8.26
C PHE A 75 -7.92 -7.98 -7.87
N ALA A 76 -8.90 -8.22 -8.76
CA ALA A 76 -10.31 -7.95 -8.46
C ALA A 76 -10.83 -8.76 -7.26
N ARG A 77 -10.43 -10.03 -7.12
CA ARG A 77 -10.81 -10.83 -5.94
C ARG A 77 -10.29 -10.26 -4.62
N ASN A 78 -9.10 -9.67 -4.61
CA ASN A 78 -8.50 -9.07 -3.40
C ASN A 78 -9.13 -7.72 -3.01
N LEU A 79 -9.77 -7.01 -3.95
CA LEU A 79 -10.44 -5.73 -3.68
C LEU A 79 -11.84 -5.87 -3.05
N PHE A 80 -12.46 -7.04 -3.14
CA PHE A 80 -13.83 -7.29 -2.66
C PHE A 80 -13.91 -8.38 -1.57
N ALA A 81 -12.78 -8.76 -0.97
CA ALA A 81 -12.69 -9.79 0.07
C ALA A 81 -12.57 -9.21 1.48
#